data_AF-G0EDJ9-F1
#
_entry.id   AF-G0EDJ9-F1
#
_cell.length_a   1.000
_cell.length_b   1.000
_cell.length_c   1.000
_cell.angle_alpha   90.00
_cell.angle_beta   90.00
_cell.angle_gamma   90.00
#
_symmetry.space_group_name_H-M   'P 1'
#
loop_
_entity.id
_entity.type
_entity.pdbx_description
1 polymer ?
#
loop_
_entity_poly.entity_id
_entity_poly.type
_entity_poly.pdbx_seq_one_letter_code
_entity_poly.pdbx_strand_id
1 'polypeptide(L)'
;MLFLETGPAHLRGHTVGKVYTSVVKRTARRLLQMYPDLFTTDFEHNKKVVSQLVEVESKKLRNQIAGYLTRLVRLKQRSETS
;
A
#
# COMPACT_ATOMS: atom_id res chain seq x y z
N MET A 1 -17.39 -28.20 0.91
CA MET A 1 -16.92 -27.23 1.91
C MET A 1 -16.62 -25.92 1.18
N LEU A 2 -17.60 -25.02 1.11
CA LEU A 2 -17.52 -23.75 0.38
C LEU A 2 -16.85 -22.71 1.29
N PHE A 3 -15.58 -22.41 1.08
CA PHE A 3 -14.97 -21.22 1.68
C PHE A 3 -15.24 -20.02 0.78
N LEU A 4 -16.02 -19.11 1.32
CA LEU A 4 -16.54 -17.89 0.70
C LEU A 4 -15.40 -17.00 0.17
N GLU A 5 -15.50 -16.66 -1.11
CA GLU A 5 -14.79 -15.55 -1.73
C GLU A 5 -15.32 -14.22 -1.18
N THR A 6 -14.78 -13.75 -0.05
CA THR A 6 -14.93 -12.34 0.32
C THR A 6 -13.82 -11.54 -0.35
N GLY A 7 -14.03 -11.17 -1.61
CA GLY A 7 -13.24 -10.12 -2.27
C GLY A 7 -13.51 -8.78 -1.59
N PRO A 8 -12.49 -8.05 -1.06
CA PRO A 8 -12.75 -6.84 -0.31
C PRO A 8 -13.06 -5.67 -1.25
N ALA A 9 -14.26 -5.12 -1.03
CA ALA A 9 -14.78 -3.83 -1.46
C ALA A 9 -13.72 -2.83 -1.95
N HIS A 10 -13.90 -2.41 -3.20
CA HIS A 10 -13.26 -1.25 -3.81
C HIS A 10 -13.48 0.01 -2.96
N LEU A 11 -12.51 0.34 -2.12
CA LEU A 11 -12.51 1.59 -1.33
C LEU A 11 -12.18 2.77 -2.25
N ARG A 12 -13.17 3.20 -3.05
CA ARG A 12 -13.19 4.57 -3.62
C ARG A 12 -13.47 5.55 -2.49
N GLY A 13 -12.39 5.95 -1.80
CA GLY A 13 -12.45 6.96 -0.75
C GLY A 13 -12.48 8.38 -1.33
N HIS A 14 -13.54 9.11 -0.97
CA HIS A 14 -13.74 10.55 -1.13
C HIS A 14 -12.45 11.38 -0.88
N THR A 15 -12.24 12.39 -1.72
CA THR A 15 -11.15 13.37 -1.68
C THR A 15 -11.36 14.45 -0.61
N VAL A 16 -11.35 14.07 0.66
CA VAL A 16 -11.05 14.99 1.78
C VAL A 16 -9.57 14.83 2.13
N GLY A 17 -8.86 15.94 2.32
CA GLY A 17 -7.39 16.05 2.38
C GLY A 17 -6.66 14.85 3.00
N LYS A 18 -6.16 13.95 2.15
CA LYS A 18 -5.49 12.72 2.57
C LYS A 18 -4.06 13.01 3.02
N VAL A 19 -3.90 13.33 4.30
CA VAL A 19 -2.59 13.55 4.94
C VAL A 19 -2.06 12.22 5.50
N TYR A 20 -0.88 11.79 5.03
CA TYR A 20 -0.19 10.63 5.59
C TYR A 20 0.72 11.07 6.74
N THR A 21 0.65 10.36 7.87
CA THR A 21 1.51 10.61 9.04
C THR A 21 2.98 10.31 8.71
N SER A 22 3.89 10.89 9.50
CA SER A 22 5.34 10.70 9.30
C SER A 22 5.75 9.23 9.42
N VAL A 23 5.09 8.46 10.28
CA VAL A 23 5.33 7.01 10.46
C VAL A 23 5.01 6.26 9.18
N VAL A 24 3.82 6.48 8.59
CA VAL A 24 3.42 5.84 7.33
C VAL A 24 4.44 6.11 6.23
N LYS A 25 4.85 7.37 6.06
CA LYS A 25 5.82 7.77 5.03
C LYS A 25 7.21 7.15 5.25
N ARG A 26 7.65 7.01 6.50
CA ARG A 26 8.95 6.41 6.85
C ARG A 26 8.93 4.90 6.61
N THR A 27 7.93 4.21 7.13
CA THR A 27 7.80 2.74 6.99
C THR A 27 7.66 2.35 5.52
N ALA A 28 6.80 3.01 4.75
CA ALA A 28 6.62 2.70 3.34
C ALA A 28 7.89 2.94 2.51
N ARG A 29 8.64 4.02 2.77
CA ARG A 29 9.92 4.26 2.10
C ARG A 29 10.94 3.17 2.42
N ARG A 30 11.04 2.77 3.70
CA ARG A 30 11.93 1.69 4.13
C ARG A 30 11.56 0.36 3.48
N LEU A 31 10.28 0.01 3.43
CA LEU A 31 9.80 -1.21 2.77
C LEU A 31 10.16 -1.21 1.28
N LEU A 32 9.89 -0.11 0.58
CA LEU A 32 10.21 0.01 -0.85
C LEU A 32 11.72 -0.06 -1.13
N GLN A 33 12.56 0.44 -0.22
CA GLN A 33 14.01 0.34 -0.35
C GLN A 33 14.53 -1.08 -0.12
N MET A 34 13.96 -1.81 0.84
CA MET A 34 14.39 -3.19 1.14
C MET A 34 13.88 -4.19 0.10
N TYR A 35 12.67 -3.99 -0.43
CA TYR A 35 12.02 -4.93 -1.34
C TYR A 35 11.37 -4.21 -2.54
N PRO A 36 12.16 -3.56 -3.42
CA PRO A 36 11.63 -2.77 -4.53
C PRO A 36 10.78 -3.59 -5.51
N ASP A 37 11.10 -4.88 -5.68
CA ASP A 37 10.48 -5.75 -6.69
C ASP A 37 9.16 -6.37 -6.23
N LEU A 38 8.86 -6.33 -4.93
CA LEU A 38 7.64 -6.91 -4.37
C LEU A 38 6.44 -5.98 -4.48
N PHE A 39 6.67 -4.68 -4.68
CA PHE A 39 5.61 -3.67 -4.69
C PHE A 39 5.23 -3.28 -6.11
N THR A 40 3.92 -3.18 -6.36
CA THR A 40 3.37 -2.88 -7.68
C THR A 40 2.44 -1.66 -7.62
N THR A 41 1.81 -1.32 -8.74
CA THR A 41 0.79 -0.26 -8.81
C THR A 41 -0.59 -0.73 -8.33
N ASP A 42 -0.73 -2.01 -7.98
CA ASP A 42 -1.95 -2.60 -7.44
C ASP A 42 -2.03 -2.46 -5.91
N PHE A 43 -3.20 -2.04 -5.42
CA PHE A 43 -3.40 -1.78 -4.00
C PHE A 43 -3.59 -3.06 -3.19
N GLU A 44 -4.35 -4.03 -3.72
CA GLU A 44 -4.67 -5.26 -3.01
C GLU A 44 -3.43 -6.14 -2.83
N HIS A 45 -2.60 -6.24 -3.86
CA HIS A 45 -1.28 -6.87 -3.80
C HIS A 45 -0.41 -6.23 -2.73
N ASN A 46 -0.22 -4.91 -2.79
CA ASN A 46 0.60 -4.19 -1.81
C ASN A 46 0.08 -4.35 -0.38
N LYS A 47 -1.24 -4.39 -0.18
CA LYS A 47 -1.85 -4.61 1.14
C LYS A 47 -1.54 -6.01 1.69
N LYS A 48 -1.58 -7.05 0.84
CA LYS A 48 -1.21 -8.42 1.21
C LYS A 48 0.27 -8.51 1.59
N VAL A 49 1.14 -7.96 0.75
CA VAL A 49 2.60 -7.93 0.99
C VAL A 49 2.93 -7.20 2.30
N VAL A 50 2.34 -6.02 2.53
CA VAL A 50 2.53 -5.28 3.79
C VAL A 50 2.08 -6.10 5.00
N SER A 51 0.98 -6.86 4.88
CA SER A 51 0.49 -7.71 5.97
C SER A 51 1.39 -8.91 6.27
N GLN A 52 2.22 -9.34 5.31
CA GLN A 52 3.18 -10.43 5.48
C GLN A 52 4.52 -9.93 6.04
N LEU A 53 4.93 -8.72 5.62
CA LEU A 53 6.23 -8.13 6.00
C LEU A 53 6.17 -7.38 7.33
N VAL A 54 5.00 -6.85 7.70
CA VAL A 54 4.83 -6.04 8.91
C VAL A 54 3.59 -6.51 9.65
N GLU A 55 3.77 -6.85 10.92
CA GLU A 55 2.68 -7.11 11.83
C GLU A 55 2.03 -5.77 12.22
N VAL A 56 0.99 -5.38 11.48
CA VAL A 56 0.25 -4.14 11.70
C VAL A 56 -1.08 -4.46 12.37
N GLU A 57 -1.22 -4.09 13.63
CA GLU A 57 -2.46 -4.28 14.41
C GLU A 57 -3.65 -3.50 13.82
N SER A 58 -3.37 -2.27 13.35
CA SER A 58 -4.41 -1.35 12.88
C SER A 58 -4.67 -1.45 11.37
N LYS A 59 -5.87 -1.92 10.99
CA LYS A 59 -6.35 -1.96 9.58
C LYS A 59 -6.17 -0.62 8.85
N LYS A 60 -6.42 0.51 9.53
CA LYS A 60 -6.27 1.86 8.97
C LYS A 60 -4.82 2.15 8.59
N LEU A 61 -3.87 1.81 9.46
CA LEU A 61 -2.44 2.01 9.24
C LEU A 61 -1.95 1.19 8.05
N ARG A 62 -2.31 -0.09 7.98
CA ARG A 62 -1.98 -0.98 6.86
C ARG A 62 -2.48 -0.40 5.53
N ASN A 63 -3.72 0.07 5.48
CA ASN A 63 -4.30 0.67 4.29
C ASN A 63 -3.59 1.99 3.90
N GLN A 64 -3.17 2.80 4.87
CA GLN A 64 -2.40 4.02 4.62
C GLN A 64 -1.01 3.72 4.06
N ILE A 65 -0.32 2.69 4.59
CA ILE A 65 0.99 2.24 4.12
C ILE A 65 0.88 1.71 2.69
N ALA A 66 -0.03 0.77 2.42
CA ALA A 66 -0.26 0.22 1.09
C ALA A 66 -0.63 1.32 0.08
N GLY A 67 -1.50 2.27 0.47
CA GLY A 67 -1.87 3.39 -0.38
C GLY A 67 -0.72 4.34 -0.70
N TYR A 68 0.18 4.59 0.25
CA TYR A 68 1.36 5.41 0.01
C TYR A 68 2.41 4.68 -0.83
N LEU A 69 2.58 3.37 -0.66
CA LEU A 69 3.44 2.53 -1.50
C LEU A 69 3.01 2.58 -2.97
N THR A 70 1.73 2.35 -3.26
CA THR A 70 1.18 2.45 -4.61
C THR A 70 1.46 3.83 -5.24
N ARG A 71 1.40 4.91 -4.44
CA ARG A 71 1.76 6.26 -4.92
C ARG A 71 3.25 6.35 -5.27
N LEU A 72 4.14 5.81 -4.44
CA LEU A 72 5.58 5.85 -4.70
C LEU A 72 5.96 5.06 -5.95
N VAL A 73 5.42 3.86 -6.15
CA VAL A 73 5.68 3.04 -7.34
C VAL A 73 5.25 3.76 -8.61
N ARG A 74 4.06 4.39 -8.61
CA ARG A 74 3.59 5.20 -9.74
C ARG A 74 4.48 6.42 -10.02
N LEU A 75 5.02 7.06 -8.99
CA LEU A 75 5.98 8.16 -9.17
C LEU A 75 7.27 7.66 -9.81
N LYS A 76 7.82 6.53 -9.32
CA LYS A 76 9.04 5.92 -9.85
C LYS A 76 8.91 5.60 -11.33
N GLN A 77 7.82 4.94 -11.73
CA GLN A 77 7.52 4.63 -13.14
C GLN A 77 7.45 5.88 -14.02
N ARG A 78 6.86 6.98 -13.50
CA ARG A 78 6.79 8.24 -14.23
C ARG A 78 8.16 8.87 -14.44
N SER A 79 9.03 8.80 -13.43
CA SER A 79 10.40 9.32 -13.49
C SER A 79 11.31 8.51 -14.42
N GLU A 80 11.05 7.22 -14.61
CA GLU A 80 11.83 6.34 -15.49
C GLU A 80 11.43 6.45 -16.97
N THR A 81 10.27 7.06 -17.27
CA THR A 81 9.77 7.24 -18.65
C THR A 81 10.13 8.61 -19.22
N SER A 82 11.14 9.29 -18.67
CA SER A 82 11.66 10.59 -19.13
C SER A 82 13.17 10.50 -19.30
#